data_AF-A0A2W6CR42-F1
#
_entry.id   AF-A0A2W6CR42-F1
#
_cell.length_a   1.000
_cell.length_b   1.000
_cell.length_c   1.000
_cell.angle_alpha   90.00
_cell.angle_beta   90.00
_cell.angle_gamma   90.00
#
_symmetry.space_group_name_H-M   'P 1'
#
loop_
_entity.id
_entity.type
_entity.pdbx_description
1 polymer ?
#
loop_
_entity_poly.entity_id
_entity_poly.type
_entity_poly.pdbx_seq_one_letter_code
_entity_poly.pdbx_strand_id
1 'polypeptide(L)'
;MSYPAKDHHPWVDFPANTVTMRSGPSNGCIQTGQGLHDQRAQFLCYTPGDGGTWTYLRNTSTGDQGWVRDDQLPYYGSDMPCEEHPPPSTVRH
;
A
#
# COMPACT_ATOMS: atom_id res chain seq x y z
N MET A 1 6.91 -17.73 -10.00
CA MET A 1 5.49 -17.67 -9.63
C MET A 1 5.12 -16.21 -9.49
N SER A 2 4.45 -15.67 -10.49
CA SER A 2 4.11 -14.25 -10.60
C SER A 2 2.74 -14.04 -9.97
N TYR A 3 2.63 -13.26 -8.91
CA TYR A 3 1.33 -12.82 -8.41
C TYR A 3 0.73 -11.90 -9.48
N PRO A 4 -0.38 -12.26 -10.13
CA PRO A 4 -1.03 -11.35 -11.06
C PRO A 4 -1.61 -10.19 -10.26
N ALA A 5 -1.38 -8.95 -10.72
CA ALA A 5 -2.14 -7.78 -10.28
C ALA A 5 -3.62 -8.10 -10.49
N LYS A 6 -4.35 -8.34 -9.40
CA LYS A 6 -5.71 -8.87 -9.44
C LYS A 6 -6.74 -7.75 -9.30
N ASP A 7 -6.29 -6.59 -8.83
CA ASP A 7 -6.85 -5.32 -9.26
C ASP A 7 -6.39 -5.07 -10.70
N HIS A 8 -7.32 -4.98 -11.64
CA HIS A 8 -7.04 -4.53 -13.01
C HIS A 8 -6.58 -3.05 -13.05
N HIS A 9 -6.12 -2.49 -11.94
CA HIS A 9 -5.62 -1.13 -11.87
C HIS A 9 -4.18 -1.08 -12.43
N PRO A 10 -3.93 -0.20 -13.40
CA PRO A 10 -2.58 0.07 -13.85
C PRO A 10 -1.75 0.56 -12.66
N TRP A 11 -0.46 0.21 -12.69
CA TRP A 11 0.61 0.80 -11.89
C TRP A 11 0.32 2.29 -11.67
N VAL A 12 0.07 2.66 -10.42
CA VAL A 12 -0.38 3.99 -10.05
C VAL A 12 0.84 4.80 -9.63
N ASP A 13 1.06 5.93 -10.27
CA ASP A 13 2.10 6.86 -9.83
C ASP A 13 1.67 7.50 -8.50
N PHE A 14 2.62 7.66 -7.57
CA PHE A 14 2.30 8.32 -6.30
C PHE A 14 1.86 9.78 -6.56
N PRO A 15 0.78 10.26 -5.94
CA PRO A 15 0.22 11.57 -6.25
C PRO A 15 0.99 12.69 -5.53
N ALA A 16 1.72 12.34 -4.48
CA ALA A 16 2.45 13.27 -3.62
C ALA A 16 3.96 13.11 -3.80
N ASN A 17 4.69 14.20 -3.54
CA ASN A 17 6.16 14.21 -3.56
C ASN A 17 6.76 13.17 -2.62
N THR A 18 6.07 12.84 -1.53
CA THR A 18 6.50 11.78 -0.60
C THR A 18 5.29 11.14 0.05
N VAL A 19 5.15 9.83 -0.15
CA VAL A 19 4.12 8.99 0.45
C VAL A 19 4.80 8.03 1.41
N THR A 20 4.42 8.05 2.68
CA THR A 20 5.10 7.25 3.71
C THR A 20 4.48 5.86 3.79
N MET A 21 5.28 4.83 3.52
CA MET A 21 4.92 3.42 3.73
C MET A 21 5.27 2.99 5.16
N ARG A 22 4.34 2.33 5.83
CA ARG A 22 4.47 1.89 7.23
C ARG A 22 4.32 0.38 7.37
N SER A 23 4.81 -0.16 8.49
CA SER A 23 4.73 -1.59 8.80
C SER A 23 3.32 -2.07 9.15
N GLY A 24 2.40 -1.17 9.46
CA GLY A 24 1.01 -1.47 9.78
C GLY A 24 0.07 -0.32 9.42
N PRO A 25 -1.25 -0.56 9.43
CA PRO A 25 -2.28 0.42 9.10
C PRO A 25 -2.53 1.40 10.25
N SER A 26 -1.47 2.05 10.72
CA SER A 26 -1.54 3.10 11.73
C SER A 26 -0.41 4.10 11.60
N ASN A 27 -0.70 5.37 11.94
CA ASN A 27 0.31 6.43 11.97
C ASN A 27 1.38 6.20 13.04
N GLY A 28 1.09 5.40 14.06
CA GLY A 28 2.05 4.99 15.08
C GLY A 28 3.00 3.86 14.61
N CYS A 29 2.69 3.18 13.51
CA CYS A 29 3.55 2.12 13.00
C CYS A 29 4.85 2.67 12.39
N ILE A 30 5.92 1.92 12.54
CA ILE A 30 7.26 2.26 12.04
C ILE A 30 7.18 2.45 10.53
N GLN A 31 7.83 3.51 10.04
CA GLN A 31 7.99 3.75 8.61
C GLN A 31 8.92 2.68 8.01
N THR A 32 8.41 1.93 7.04
CA THR A 32 9.16 0.89 6.32
C THR A 32 9.81 1.43 5.05
N GLY A 33 9.25 2.49 4.46
CA GLY A 33 9.79 3.10 3.25
C GLY A 33 9.01 4.35 2.83
N GLN A 34 9.35 4.88 1.65
CA GLN A 34 8.63 6.00 1.05
C GLN A 34 8.46 5.81 -0.46
N GLY A 35 7.34 6.29 -0.98
CA GLY A 35 7.05 6.41 -2.40
C GLY A 35 7.20 7.85 -2.84
N LEU A 36 7.88 8.09 -3.95
CA LEU A 36 8.03 9.41 -4.57
C LEU A 36 7.14 9.53 -5.81
N HIS A 37 6.85 10.76 -6.25
CA HIS A 37 5.90 11.01 -7.35
C HIS A 37 6.29 10.37 -8.70
N ASP A 38 7.56 10.02 -8.87
CA ASP A 38 8.18 9.45 -10.08
C ASP A 38 8.26 7.93 -9.99
N GLN A 39 7.76 7.37 -8.90
CA GLN A 39 7.75 5.96 -8.61
C GLN A 39 6.35 5.40 -8.74
N ARG A 40 6.30 4.11 -9.07
CA ARG A 40 5.06 3.39 -9.30
C ARG A 40 4.73 2.53 -8.10
N ALA A 41 3.54 2.76 -7.56
CA ALA A 41 2.89 1.88 -6.61
C ALA A 41 2.09 0.81 -7.34
N GLN A 42 2.20 -0.42 -6.86
CA GLN A 42 1.24 -1.47 -7.12
C GLN A 42 0.38 -1.59 -5.87
N PHE A 43 -0.92 -1.36 -6.00
CA PHE A 43 -1.87 -1.61 -4.91
C PHE A 43 -2.08 -3.12 -4.81
N LEU A 44 -2.20 -3.63 -3.58
CA LEU A 44 -2.48 -5.05 -3.35
C LEU A 44 -3.84 -5.23 -2.71
N CYS A 45 -4.08 -4.52 -1.60
CA CYS A 45 -5.34 -4.60 -0.87
C CYS A 45 -5.46 -3.44 0.13
N TYR A 46 -6.67 -3.17 0.62
CA TYR A 46 -6.90 -2.19 1.69
C TYR A 46 -7.41 -2.84 2.99
N THR A 47 -7.18 -2.17 4.10
CA THR A 47 -7.73 -2.51 5.42
C THR A 47 -8.15 -1.24 6.15
N PRO A 48 -9.24 -1.25 6.91
CA PRO A 48 -9.51 -0.19 7.88
C PRO A 48 -8.45 -0.23 8.98
N GLY A 49 -8.02 0.94 9.42
CA GLY A 49 -6.98 1.12 10.42
C GLY A 49 -7.14 2.41 11.20
N ASP A 50 -6.03 2.90 11.75
CA ASP A 50 -6.03 4.09 12.59
C ASP A 50 -6.20 5.37 11.75
N GLY A 51 -7.25 6.12 12.07
CA GLY A 51 -7.58 7.38 11.42
C GLY A 51 -8.05 7.26 9.96
N GLY A 52 -8.51 6.08 9.51
CA GLY A 52 -9.05 5.88 8.17
C GLY A 52 -8.77 4.49 7.61
N THR A 53 -8.88 4.37 6.29
CA THR A 53 -8.49 3.17 5.54
C THR A 53 -7.05 3.29 5.05
N TRP A 54 -6.40 2.13 4.93
CA TRP A 54 -5.00 2.00 4.59
C TRP A 54 -4.84 0.96 3.50
N THR A 55 -4.13 1.32 2.45
CA THR A 55 -3.80 0.43 1.35
C THR A 55 -2.40 -0.12 1.53
N TYR A 56 -2.30 -1.45 1.49
CA TYR A 56 -1.04 -2.14 1.34
C TYR A 56 -0.62 -2.07 -0.12
N LEU A 57 0.53 -1.46 -0.34
CA LEU A 57 1.10 -1.30 -1.67
C LEU A 57 2.57 -1.66 -1.69
N ARG A 58 3.05 -1.95 -2.89
CA ARG A 58 4.45 -2.19 -3.18
C ARG A 58 4.96 -1.11 -4.12
N ASN A 59 6.02 -0.43 -3.71
CA ASN A 59 6.81 0.41 -4.59
C ASN A 59 7.60 -0.50 -5.53
N THR A 60 7.32 -0.37 -6.80
CA THR A 60 7.95 -1.23 -7.81
C THR A 60 9.25 -0.68 -8.35
N SER A 61 9.52 0.61 -8.14
CA SER A 61 10.78 1.24 -8.48
C SER A 61 11.88 0.87 -7.47
N THR A 62 11.55 0.82 -6.18
CA THR A 62 12.51 0.48 -5.11
C THR A 62 12.40 -0.97 -4.63
N GLY A 63 11.24 -1.60 -4.79
CA GLY A 63 10.93 -2.92 -4.26
C GLY A 63 10.35 -2.90 -2.83
N ASP A 64 10.27 -1.72 -2.20
CA ASP A 64 9.73 -1.56 -0.84
C ASP A 64 8.22 -1.84 -0.78
N GLN A 65 7.74 -2.24 0.39
CA GLN A 65 6.32 -2.54 0.62
C GLN A 65 5.86 -2.05 1.99
N GLY A 66 4.60 -1.66 2.07
CA GLY A 66 4.01 -1.21 3.33
C GLY A 66 2.60 -0.65 3.17
N TRP A 67 2.08 -0.19 4.30
CA TRP A 67 0.76 0.43 4.42
C TRP A 67 0.87 1.94 4.23
N VAL A 68 -0.03 2.46 3.40
CA VAL A 68 -0.17 3.88 3.14
C VAL A 68 -1.61 4.29 3.38
N ARG A 69 -1.81 5.50 3.90
CA ARG A 69 -3.14 6.09 4.07
C ARG A 69 -3.80 6.37 2.72
N ASP A 70 -5.05 5.95 2.59
CA ASP A 70 -5.82 6.15 1.35
C ASP A 70 -5.98 7.63 0.99
N ASP A 71 -6.01 8.52 1.99
CA ASP A 71 -5.99 9.98 1.82
C ASP A 71 -4.75 10.49 1.07
N GLN A 72 -3.65 9.74 1.08
CA GLN A 72 -2.39 10.08 0.43
C GLN A 72 -2.24 9.40 -0.95
N LEU A 73 -3.22 8.62 -1.38
CA LEU A 73 -3.20 7.85 -2.60
C LEU A 73 -4.24 8.35 -3.60
N PRO A 74 -3.98 8.18 -4.91
CA PRO A 74 -5.00 8.41 -5.92
C PRO A 74 -6.12 7.37 -5.75
N TYR A 75 -7.32 7.73 -6.16
CA TYR A 75 -8.51 6.86 -6.14
C TYR A 75 -8.95 6.39 -4.74
N TYR A 76 -8.47 7.02 -3.66
CA TYR A 76 -8.70 6.55 -2.29
C TYR A 76 -8.11 5.15 -2.02
N GLY A 77 -7.02 4.79 -2.70
CA GLY A 77 -6.32 3.54 -2.45
C GLY A 77 -6.84 2.35 -3.26
N SER A 78 -6.77 1.16 -2.67
CA SER A 78 -7.25 -0.08 -3.29
C SER A 78 -8.75 -0.28 -3.02
N ASP A 79 -9.47 -0.81 -4.01
CA ASP A 79 -10.88 -1.21 -3.86
C ASP A 79 -11.06 -2.65 -3.36
N MET A 80 -9.96 -3.39 -3.14
CA MET A 80 -9.98 -4.80 -2.75
C MET A 80 -9.61 -5.01 -1.27
N PRO A 81 -10.49 -5.56 -0.43
CA PRO A 81 -10.19 -5.75 0.99
C PRO A 81 -9.15 -6.86 1.20
N CYS A 82 -8.20 -6.64 2.12
CA CYS A 82 -7.15 -7.62 2.44
C CYS A 82 -7.69 -8.92 3.08
N GLU A 83 -8.94 -8.97 3.50
CA GLU A 83 -9.56 -10.19 4.06
C GLU A 83 -9.61 -11.33 3.03
N GLU A 84 -9.70 -11.00 1.75
CA GLU A 84 -9.63 -11.98 0.65
C GLU A 84 -8.19 -12.29 0.23
N HIS A 85 -7.26 -11.34 0.43
CA HIS A 85 -5.87 -11.41 0.00
C HIS A 85 -4.93 -10.80 1.07
N PRO A 86 -4.63 -11.54 2.15
CA PRO A 86 -3.79 -11.03 3.22
C PRO A 86 -2.35 -10.79 2.72
N PRO A 87 -1.72 -9.65 3.07
CA PRO A 87 -0.34 -9.41 2.71
C PRO A 87 0.60 -10.43 3.37
N PRO A 88 1.72 -10.83 2.73
CA PRO A 88 2.59 -11.90 3.20
C PRO A 88 3.37 -11.60 4.49
N SER A 89 3.04 -10.55 5.24
CA SER A 89 3.67 -10.25 6.52
C SER A 89 2.63 -9.85 7.56
N THR A 90 1.82 -10.81 7.97
CA THR A 90 1.37 -10.90 9.36
C THR A 90 1.49 -12.36 9.78
N VAL A 91 2.74 -12.84 9.91
CA VAL A 91 3.01 -14.00 10.77
C VAL A 91 2.64 -13.54 12.17
N ARG A 92 1.40 -13.81 12.58
CA ARG A 92 1.00 -13.79 13.98
C ARG A 92 1.87 -14.82 14.67
N HIS A 93 2.75 -14.36 15.56
CA HIS A 93 3.38 -15.22 16.56
C HIS A 93 2.39 -15.50 17.69
#